data_AF-R0J7Q0-F1
#
_entry.id   AF-R0J7Q0-F1
#
_cell.length_a   1.000
_cell.length_b   1.000
_cell.length_c   1.000
_cell.angle_alpha   90.00
_cell.angle_beta   90.00
_cell.angle_gamma   90.00
#
_symmetry.space_group_name_H-M   'P 1'
#
loop_
_entity.id
_entity.type
_entity.pdbx_description
1 polymer ?
#
loop_
_entity_poly.entity_id
_entity_poly.type
_entity_poly.pdbx_seq_one_letter_code
_entity_poly.pdbx_strand_id
1 'polypeptide(L)'
;MSQRKRSKGAAFSQGDEDDDDDFSLSQTQTHSQVQRNLERRSRDEVNRKVSELVQFLLVKDQKKIPIKRVDILKKVIREYKDVYSEIVNQAGRILQQVFGLQLVEIDTKHHIYILTSNLPRVEGENLKRDNQTAKLGLLTIILSFIFMKGNSAKDSAVWEFLRRLRVHPGEKHEVFGDVKKLVTEEFVRQK
;
A
#
# COMPACT_ATOMS: atom_id res chain seq x y z
N MET A 1 69.05 41.03 15.77
CA MET A 1 69.67 42.06 14.89
C MET A 1 70.58 41.37 13.91
N SER A 2 70.17 41.21 12.65
CA SER A 2 71.10 40.82 11.58
C SER A 2 70.53 41.21 10.21
N GLN A 3 71.30 42.07 9.55
CA GLN A 3 71.51 42.23 8.11
C GLN A 3 70.41 42.80 7.18
N ARG A 4 70.63 44.09 6.87
CA ARG A 4 70.55 44.77 5.56
C ARG A 4 70.66 43.84 4.33
N LYS A 5 69.89 44.14 3.26
CA LYS A 5 70.42 44.70 1.98
C LYS A 5 69.31 45.10 1.01
N ARG A 6 69.51 46.23 0.32
CA ARG A 6 68.68 46.82 -0.74
C ARG A 6 69.17 46.35 -2.13
N SER A 7 68.25 46.20 -3.08
CA SER A 7 68.44 46.44 -4.54
C SER A 7 67.07 46.33 -5.22
N LYS A 8 66.41 47.41 -5.64
CA LYS A 8 66.47 48.10 -6.96
C LYS A 8 66.30 47.17 -8.17
N GLY A 9 65.15 47.28 -8.84
CA GLY A 9 64.82 46.76 -10.18
C GLY A 9 63.45 47.28 -10.59
N ALA A 10 63.30 47.75 -11.82
CA ALA A 10 62.22 48.60 -12.32
C ALA A 10 61.21 47.85 -13.22
N ALA A 11 60.10 48.55 -13.50
CA ALA A 11 59.27 48.50 -14.71
C ALA A 11 58.05 47.54 -14.78
N PHE A 12 56.87 48.20 -14.78
CA PHE A 12 55.80 48.16 -15.79
C PHE A 12 54.87 46.93 -15.92
N SER A 13 53.64 47.18 -15.47
CA SER A 13 52.33 46.92 -16.11
C SER A 13 51.73 45.51 -16.23
N GLN A 14 50.51 45.46 -15.66
CA GLN A 14 49.27 44.90 -16.21
C GLN A 14 48.94 43.43 -15.91
N GLY A 15 47.77 43.23 -15.27
CA GLY A 15 47.07 41.94 -15.22
C GLY A 15 46.69 41.49 -13.81
N ASP A 16 45.41 41.66 -13.51
CA ASP A 16 44.49 40.67 -12.91
C ASP A 16 44.57 40.25 -11.41
N GLU A 17 43.33 40.19 -10.89
CA GLU A 17 42.77 39.30 -9.85
C GLU A 17 42.94 39.61 -8.35
N ASP A 18 41.74 39.79 -7.77
CA ASP A 18 41.23 39.32 -6.48
C ASP A 18 41.25 40.19 -5.20
N ASP A 19 40.01 40.26 -4.68
CA ASP A 19 39.53 40.44 -3.30
C ASP A 19 39.74 41.77 -2.58
N ASP A 20 38.62 42.45 -2.29
CA ASP A 20 38.08 42.46 -0.91
C ASP A 20 36.70 43.17 -0.87
N ASP A 21 35.67 42.37 -0.61
CA ASP A 21 34.48 42.64 0.20
C ASP A 21 33.84 44.05 0.23
N ASP A 22 32.68 44.18 -0.41
CA ASP A 22 31.56 44.89 0.23
C ASP A 22 30.25 44.12 0.05
N PHE A 23 29.90 43.42 1.12
CA PHE A 23 28.69 42.62 1.29
C PHE A 23 27.49 43.55 1.54
N SER A 24 26.96 44.17 0.49
CA SER A 24 25.74 44.99 0.60
C SER A 24 24.49 44.11 0.71
N LEU A 25 24.11 43.86 1.96
CA LEU A 25 22.82 43.43 2.53
C LEU A 25 21.71 42.97 1.58
N SER A 26 21.34 41.72 1.80
CA SER A 26 20.13 41.06 1.36
C SER A 26 18.85 41.88 1.59
N GLN A 27 18.06 41.92 0.54
CA GLN A 27 16.66 42.31 0.49
C GLN A 27 15.89 41.75 1.70
N THR A 28 15.55 42.60 2.67
CA THR A 28 14.76 42.22 3.84
C THR A 28 13.37 41.83 3.38
N GLN A 29 13.07 40.54 3.42
CA GLN A 29 11.73 40.04 3.11
C GLN A 29 10.73 40.73 4.04
N THR A 30 9.67 41.29 3.47
CA THR A 30 8.62 41.95 4.24
C THR A 30 7.98 40.93 5.18
N HIS A 31 7.63 41.32 6.42
CA HIS A 31 7.02 40.41 7.41
C HIS A 31 5.82 39.62 6.84
N SER A 32 5.03 40.24 5.95
CA SER A 32 3.90 39.63 5.24
C SER A 32 4.29 38.58 4.19
N GLN A 33 5.51 38.61 3.64
CA GLN A 33 6.04 37.60 2.72
C GLN A 33 6.59 36.40 3.49
N VAL A 34 7.31 36.65 4.59
CA VAL A 34 7.81 35.59 5.49
C VAL A 34 6.65 34.79 6.08
N GLN A 35 5.59 35.48 6.54
CA GLN A 35 4.42 34.83 7.12
C GLN A 35 3.65 33.98 6.10
N ARG A 36 3.47 34.48 4.86
CA ARG A 36 2.85 33.69 3.78
C ARG A 36 3.67 32.47 3.38
N ASN A 37 5.00 32.59 3.36
CA ASN A 37 5.88 31.46 3.07
C ASN A 37 5.86 30.42 4.20
N LEU A 38 5.78 30.85 5.46
CA LEU A 38 5.63 29.96 6.62
C LEU A 38 4.29 29.21 6.59
N GLU A 39 3.19 29.90 6.28
CA GLU A 39 1.86 29.29 6.12
C GLU A 39 1.77 28.34 4.90
N ARG A 40 2.50 28.62 3.83
CA ARG A 40 2.61 27.69 2.68
C ARG A 40 3.41 26.46 3.05
N ARG A 41 4.55 26.62 3.71
CA ARG A 41 5.39 25.51 4.19
C ARG A 41 4.61 24.60 5.15
N SER A 42 3.83 25.17 6.05
CA SER A 42 2.94 24.42 6.94
C SER A 42 1.88 23.61 6.17
N ARG A 43 1.27 24.18 5.13
CA ARG A 43 0.33 23.46 4.26
C ARG A 43 0.99 22.33 3.46
N ASP A 44 2.19 22.56 2.96
CA ASP A 44 2.95 21.54 2.22
C ASP A 44 3.35 20.36 3.13
N GLU A 45 3.70 20.64 4.39
CA GLU A 45 3.94 19.62 5.40
C GLU A 45 2.68 18.79 5.70
N VAL A 46 1.53 19.43 5.85
CA VAL A 46 0.23 18.74 6.02
C VAL A 46 -0.07 17.86 4.79
N ASN A 47 0.10 18.38 3.58
CA ASN A 47 -0.11 17.61 2.35
C ASN A 47 0.83 16.40 2.23
N ARG A 48 2.09 16.54 2.66
CA ARG A 48 3.03 15.43 2.74
C ARG A 48 2.55 14.36 3.73
N LYS A 49 2.02 14.77 4.88
CA LYS A 49 1.43 13.85 5.87
C LYS A 49 0.16 13.17 5.38
N VAL A 50 -0.67 13.86 4.62
CA VAL A 50 -1.84 13.27 3.94
C VAL A 50 -1.38 12.17 2.99
N SER A 51 -0.37 12.43 2.16
CA SER A 51 0.17 11.44 1.22
C SER A 51 0.76 10.23 1.94
N GLU A 52 1.51 10.47 3.02
CA GLU A 52 2.07 9.42 3.89
C GLU A 52 0.96 8.58 4.54
N LEU A 53 -0.13 9.21 4.97
CA LEU A 53 -1.29 8.51 5.53
C LEU A 53 -1.99 7.63 4.49
N VAL A 54 -2.24 8.15 3.29
CA VAL A 54 -2.86 7.38 2.19
C VAL A 54 -2.01 6.15 1.88
N GLN A 55 -0.69 6.32 1.72
CA GLN A 55 0.21 5.19 1.48
C GLN A 55 0.18 4.17 2.62
N PHE A 56 0.21 4.63 3.87
CA PHE A 56 0.11 3.76 5.04
C PHE A 56 -1.18 2.93 5.05
N LEU A 57 -2.31 3.56 4.76
CA LEU A 57 -3.63 2.91 4.74
C LEU A 57 -3.69 1.83 3.64
N LEU A 58 -3.18 2.14 2.44
CA LEU A 58 -3.13 1.19 1.32
C LEU A 58 -2.25 -0.03 1.63
N VAL A 59 -1.06 0.17 2.23
CA VAL A 59 -0.17 -0.94 2.61
C VAL A 59 -0.81 -1.81 3.69
N LYS A 60 -1.52 -1.20 4.65
CA LYS A 60 -2.25 -1.94 5.69
C LYS A 60 -3.37 -2.79 5.11
N ASP A 61 -4.14 -2.25 4.17
CA ASP A 61 -5.20 -3.01 3.50
C ASP A 61 -4.66 -4.15 2.64
N GLN A 62 -3.55 -3.93 1.92
CA GLN A 62 -2.88 -4.98 1.14
C GLN A 62 -2.45 -6.16 2.03
N LYS A 63 -1.93 -5.86 3.22
CA LYS A 63 -1.53 -6.88 4.21
C LYS A 63 -2.70 -7.46 5.02
N LYS A 64 -3.93 -6.98 4.78
CA LYS A 64 -5.14 -7.35 5.54
C LYS A 64 -4.96 -7.19 7.06
N ILE A 65 -4.26 -6.13 7.46
CA ILE A 65 -4.01 -5.80 8.87
C ILE A 65 -5.00 -4.71 9.31
N PRO A 66 -5.71 -4.88 10.45
CA PRO A 66 -6.59 -3.84 10.98
C PRO A 66 -5.86 -2.51 11.20
N ILE A 67 -6.50 -1.41 10.82
CA ILE A 67 -5.93 -0.07 10.95
C ILE A 67 -6.39 0.51 12.29
N LYS A 68 -5.50 0.70 13.26
CA LYS A 68 -5.84 1.28 14.55
C LYS A 68 -5.56 2.78 14.57
N ARG A 69 -6.41 3.58 15.23
CA ARG A 69 -6.16 5.03 15.42
C ARG A 69 -4.80 5.32 16.04
N VAL A 70 -4.42 4.55 17.07
CA VAL A 70 -3.12 4.69 17.76
C VAL A 70 -1.93 4.47 16.82
N ASP A 71 -2.10 3.58 15.83
CA ASP A 71 -1.09 3.27 14.83
C ASP A 71 -0.92 4.44 13.86
N ILE A 72 -2.02 5.04 13.40
CA ILE A 72 -2.01 6.24 12.56
C ILE A 72 -1.31 7.40 13.28
N LEU A 73 -1.70 7.65 14.54
CA LEU A 73 -1.16 8.72 15.34
C LEU A 73 0.35 8.56 15.60
N LYS A 74 0.79 7.34 15.94
CA LYS A 74 2.20 7.08 16.27
C LYS A 74 3.10 7.01 15.04
N LYS A 75 2.63 6.43 13.92
CA LYS A 75 3.48 6.15 12.76
C LYS A 75 3.55 7.33 11.80
N VAL A 76 2.41 7.97 11.53
CA VAL A 76 2.26 8.99 10.48
C VAL A 76 2.24 10.41 11.06
N ILE A 77 1.33 10.65 12.02
CA ILE A 77 1.01 12.01 12.48
C ILE A 77 2.07 12.56 13.44
N ARG A 78 2.50 11.75 14.43
CA ARG A 78 3.53 12.06 15.43
C ARG A 78 3.28 13.37 16.19
N GLU A 79 3.78 14.48 15.66
CA GLU A 79 3.73 15.82 16.24
C GLU A 79 2.52 16.65 15.78
N TYR A 80 1.91 16.32 14.63
CA TYR A 80 0.80 17.07 14.01
C TYR A 80 -0.59 16.66 14.52
N LYS A 81 -0.73 16.47 15.84
CA LYS A 81 -1.97 15.93 16.46
C LYS A 81 -3.16 16.90 16.40
N ASP A 82 -2.86 18.18 16.40
CA ASP A 82 -3.78 19.32 16.27
C ASP A 82 -4.50 19.33 14.91
N VAL A 83 -3.79 18.97 13.84
CA VAL A 83 -4.34 18.90 12.47
C VAL A 83 -4.76 17.49 12.04
N TYR A 84 -4.83 16.55 12.99
CA TYR A 84 -5.19 15.15 12.72
C TYR A 84 -6.49 15.00 11.92
N SER A 85 -7.53 15.73 12.33
CA SER A 85 -8.85 15.66 11.68
C SER A 85 -8.78 16.07 10.21
N GLU A 86 -8.03 17.13 9.90
CA GLU A 86 -7.87 17.61 8.52
C GLU A 86 -7.11 16.60 7.67
N ILE A 87 -6.03 16.03 8.21
CA ILE A 87 -5.21 15.03 7.50
C ILE A 87 -6.04 13.79 7.18
N VAL A 88 -6.82 13.28 8.13
CA VAL A 88 -7.66 12.09 7.93
C VAL A 88 -8.79 12.38 6.94
N ASN A 89 -9.44 13.54 7.04
CA ASN A 89 -10.51 13.93 6.11
C ASN A 89 -9.98 14.08 4.69
N GLN A 90 -8.83 14.71 4.50
CA GLN A 90 -8.21 14.87 3.19
C GLN A 90 -7.72 13.53 2.62
N ALA A 91 -7.12 12.67 3.46
CA ALA A 91 -6.73 11.32 3.05
C ALA A 91 -7.96 10.47 2.67
N GLY A 92 -9.06 10.56 3.42
CA GLY A 92 -10.31 9.89 3.12
C GLY A 92 -10.91 10.34 1.78
N ARG A 93 -10.89 11.66 1.49
CA ARG A 93 -11.30 12.20 0.19
C ARG A 93 -10.45 11.65 -0.96
N ILE A 94 -9.12 11.60 -0.79
CA ILE A 94 -8.21 11.06 -1.82
C ILE A 94 -8.44 9.57 -2.03
N LEU A 95 -8.61 8.79 -0.95
CA LEU A 95 -8.94 7.37 -1.04
C LEU A 95 -10.23 7.14 -1.83
N GLN A 96 -11.26 7.96 -1.58
CA GLN A 96 -12.52 7.84 -2.28
C GLN A 96 -12.43 8.27 -3.75
N GLN A 97 -11.79 9.41 -4.03
CA GLN A 97 -11.76 10.00 -5.37
C GLN A 97 -10.76 9.33 -6.32
N VAL A 98 -9.58 8.95 -5.81
CA VAL A 98 -8.48 8.41 -6.64
C VAL A 98 -8.51 6.88 -6.64
N PHE A 99 -8.77 6.26 -5.49
CA PHE A 99 -8.67 4.80 -5.33
C PHE A 99 -10.03 4.10 -5.31
N GLY A 100 -11.15 4.83 -5.20
CA GLY A 100 -12.48 4.24 -5.04
C GLY A 100 -12.64 3.47 -3.72
N LEU A 101 -11.87 3.84 -2.70
CA LEU A 101 -11.86 3.20 -1.39
C LEU A 101 -12.41 4.15 -0.31
N GLN A 102 -13.16 3.61 0.63
CA GLN A 102 -13.68 4.33 1.78
C GLN A 102 -13.09 3.77 3.07
N LEU A 103 -12.59 4.68 3.92
CA LEU A 103 -12.16 4.37 5.26
C LEU A 103 -13.38 4.27 6.18
N VAL A 104 -13.64 3.09 6.73
CA VAL A 104 -14.81 2.78 7.57
C VAL A 104 -14.34 2.32 8.94
N GLU A 105 -14.95 2.88 9.99
CA GLU A 105 -14.73 2.45 11.38
C GLU A 105 -15.61 1.23 11.68
N ILE A 106 -14.99 0.12 12.07
CA ILE A 106 -15.70 -1.13 12.43
C ILE A 106 -15.90 -1.27 13.93
N ASP A 107 -15.04 -0.64 14.73
CA ASP A 107 -15.08 -0.73 16.18
C ASP A 107 -14.79 0.64 16.78
N THR A 108 -15.84 1.22 17.35
CA THR A 108 -15.81 2.53 18.01
C THR A 108 -15.13 2.50 19.37
N LYS A 109 -15.04 1.33 20.03
CA LYS A 109 -14.38 1.20 21.35
C LYS A 109 -12.86 1.20 21.21
N HIS A 110 -12.36 0.53 20.18
CA HIS A 110 -10.92 0.40 19.94
C HIS A 110 -10.41 1.30 18.80
N HIS A 111 -11.30 2.09 18.19
CA HIS A 111 -11.04 2.94 17.02
C HIS A 111 -10.29 2.19 15.92
N ILE A 112 -10.92 1.12 15.43
CA ILE A 112 -10.38 0.26 14.36
C ILE A 112 -11.10 0.59 13.06
N TYR A 113 -10.29 0.79 12.03
CA TYR A 113 -10.71 1.12 10.68
C TYR A 113 -10.33 0.03 9.69
N ILE A 114 -11.09 -0.05 8.60
CA ILE A 114 -10.80 -0.84 7.41
C ILE A 114 -11.00 0.01 6.17
N LEU A 115 -10.35 -0.37 5.06
CA LEU A 115 -10.68 0.17 3.75
C LEU A 115 -11.70 -0.75 3.07
N THR A 116 -12.77 -0.16 2.57
CA THR A 116 -13.81 -0.85 1.80
C THR A 116 -13.86 -0.26 0.41
N SER A 117 -14.12 -1.07 -0.61
CA SER A 117 -14.30 -0.54 -1.97
C SER A 117 -15.76 -0.18 -2.19
N ASN A 118 -16.01 1.04 -2.67
CA ASN A 118 -17.36 1.52 -2.99
C ASN A 118 -17.72 1.25 -4.46
N LEU A 119 -16.84 0.58 -5.20
CA LEU A 119 -17.14 0.17 -6.57
C LEU A 119 -18.21 -0.93 -6.52
N PRO A 120 -19.25 -0.86 -7.37
CA PRO A 120 -20.26 -1.92 -7.46
C PRO A 120 -19.52 -3.23 -7.75
N ARG A 121 -19.50 -4.09 -6.74
CA ARG A 121 -18.94 -5.42 -6.85
C ARG A 121 -19.77 -6.12 -7.90
N VAL A 122 -19.17 -6.54 -9.00
CA VAL A 122 -19.87 -7.38 -9.98
C VAL A 122 -20.03 -8.76 -9.31
N GLU A 123 -21.04 -8.88 -8.46
CA GLU A 123 -21.28 -10.05 -7.60
C GLU A 123 -21.54 -11.30 -8.45
N GLY A 124 -22.21 -11.14 -9.60
CA GLY A 124 -22.51 -12.26 -10.51
C GLY A 124 -21.30 -12.86 -11.21
N GLU A 125 -20.29 -12.06 -11.54
CA GLU A 125 -19.06 -12.54 -12.18
C GLU A 125 -18.08 -13.10 -11.17
N ASN A 126 -17.97 -12.48 -9.98
CA ASN A 126 -17.09 -12.96 -8.93
C ASN A 126 -17.62 -14.23 -8.27
N LEU A 127 -18.92 -14.40 -8.00
CA LEU A 127 -19.43 -15.67 -7.46
C LEU A 127 -19.24 -16.84 -8.43
N LYS A 128 -19.43 -16.61 -9.75
CA LYS A 128 -19.11 -17.61 -10.78
C LYS A 128 -17.61 -17.88 -10.85
N ARG A 129 -16.79 -16.83 -10.80
CA ARG A 129 -15.33 -16.94 -10.77
C ARG A 129 -14.84 -17.65 -9.51
N ASP A 130 -15.43 -17.39 -8.36
CA ASP A 130 -15.09 -17.96 -7.06
C ASP A 130 -15.51 -19.43 -7.02
N ASN A 131 -16.70 -19.77 -7.52
CA ASN A 131 -17.14 -21.17 -7.67
C ASN A 131 -16.27 -21.93 -8.67
N GLN A 132 -15.94 -21.33 -9.82
CA GLN A 132 -15.04 -21.94 -10.79
C GLN A 132 -13.62 -22.10 -10.23
N THR A 133 -13.13 -21.11 -9.49
CA THR A 133 -11.83 -21.15 -8.80
C THR A 133 -11.82 -22.25 -7.73
N ALA A 134 -12.91 -22.39 -6.97
CA ALA A 134 -13.07 -23.46 -6.00
C ALA A 134 -13.07 -24.84 -6.67
N LYS A 135 -13.81 -25.00 -7.78
CA LYS A 135 -13.79 -26.24 -8.59
C LYS A 135 -12.39 -26.56 -9.11
N LEU A 136 -11.65 -25.56 -9.63
CA LEU A 136 -10.25 -25.72 -10.07
C LEU A 136 -9.32 -26.11 -8.91
N GLY A 137 -9.54 -25.55 -7.72
CA GLY A 137 -8.80 -25.93 -6.50
C GLY A 137 -9.05 -27.38 -6.13
N LEU A 138 -10.31 -27.83 -6.15
CA LEU A 138 -10.66 -29.23 -5.91
C LEU A 138 -10.03 -30.17 -6.95
N LEU A 139 -10.07 -29.79 -8.23
CA LEU A 139 -9.42 -30.53 -9.31
C LEU A 139 -7.90 -30.65 -9.08
N THR A 140 -7.25 -29.55 -8.71
CA THR A 140 -5.80 -29.53 -8.43
C THR A 140 -5.45 -30.45 -7.27
N ILE A 141 -6.28 -30.50 -6.22
CA ILE A 141 -6.11 -31.39 -5.07
C ILE A 141 -6.24 -32.86 -5.49
N ILE A 142 -7.23 -33.20 -6.32
CA ILE A 142 -7.43 -34.57 -6.83
C ILE A 142 -6.25 -34.98 -7.74
N LEU A 143 -5.84 -34.13 -8.67
CA LEU A 143 -4.69 -34.38 -9.55
C LEU A 143 -3.40 -34.55 -8.75
N SER A 144 -3.19 -33.71 -7.73
CA SER A 144 -2.03 -33.83 -6.83
C SER A 144 -2.02 -35.18 -6.12
N PHE A 145 -3.19 -35.64 -5.65
CA PHE A 145 -3.31 -36.96 -5.02
C PHE A 145 -3.02 -38.11 -6.00
N ILE A 146 -3.52 -38.04 -7.24
CA ILE A 146 -3.23 -39.03 -8.29
C ILE A 146 -1.74 -39.05 -8.63
N PHE A 147 -1.14 -37.87 -8.75
CA PHE A 147 0.29 -37.72 -8.99
C PHE A 147 1.12 -38.35 -7.86
N MET A 148 0.77 -38.09 -6.60
CA MET A 148 1.41 -38.71 -5.42
C MET A 148 1.27 -40.24 -5.38
N LYS A 149 0.28 -40.82 -6.07
CA LYS A 149 0.08 -42.28 -6.19
C LYS A 149 0.79 -42.92 -7.39
N GLY A 150 1.59 -42.16 -8.13
CA GLY A 150 2.30 -42.66 -9.32
C GLY A 150 1.46 -42.56 -10.59
N ASN A 151 0.77 -41.42 -10.77
CA ASN A 151 -0.09 -41.09 -11.92
C ASN A 151 -1.32 -41.98 -12.13
N SER A 152 -1.61 -42.90 -11.20
CA SER A 152 -2.80 -43.74 -11.23
C SER A 152 -3.31 -43.98 -9.82
N ALA A 153 -4.61 -43.80 -9.62
CA ALA A 153 -5.29 -44.09 -8.36
C ALA A 153 -6.63 -44.76 -8.64
N LYS A 154 -7.01 -45.73 -7.80
CA LYS A 154 -8.35 -46.33 -7.86
C LYS A 154 -9.39 -45.30 -7.41
N ASP A 155 -10.57 -45.31 -8.03
CA ASP A 155 -11.69 -44.44 -7.65
C ASP A 155 -11.98 -44.48 -6.15
N SER A 156 -11.96 -45.67 -5.54
CA SER A 156 -12.18 -45.83 -4.09
C SER A 156 -11.18 -45.05 -3.23
N ALA A 157 -9.92 -44.96 -3.66
CA ALA A 157 -8.89 -44.19 -2.96
C ALA A 157 -9.12 -42.68 -3.10
N VAL A 158 -9.58 -42.23 -4.27
CA VAL A 158 -9.94 -40.82 -4.51
C VAL A 158 -11.16 -40.44 -3.65
N TRP A 159 -12.18 -41.29 -3.60
CA TRP A 159 -13.37 -41.05 -2.75
C TRP A 159 -13.06 -41.11 -1.26
N GLU A 160 -12.15 -41.96 -0.81
CA GLU A 160 -11.68 -41.95 0.58
C GLU A 160 -10.92 -40.66 0.90
N PHE A 161 -10.06 -40.19 0.00
CA PHE A 161 -9.35 -38.93 0.17
C PHE A 161 -10.31 -37.72 0.22
N LEU A 162 -11.31 -37.67 -0.66
CA LEU A 162 -12.34 -36.63 -0.64
C LEU A 162 -13.17 -36.66 0.66
N ARG A 163 -13.50 -37.84 1.19
CA ARG A 163 -14.16 -37.98 2.50
C ARG A 163 -13.29 -37.42 3.64
N ARG A 164 -11.97 -37.62 3.60
CA ARG A 164 -11.04 -37.02 4.58
C ARG A 164 -11.01 -35.49 4.49
N LEU A 165 -11.25 -34.93 3.31
CA LEU A 165 -11.42 -33.49 3.08
C LEU A 165 -12.84 -32.97 3.39
N ARG A 166 -13.69 -33.79 4.03
CA ARG A 166 -15.10 -33.48 4.33
C ARG A 166 -15.99 -33.29 3.10
N VAL A 167 -15.54 -33.75 1.93
CA VAL A 167 -16.31 -33.69 0.68
C VAL A 167 -16.96 -35.05 0.45
N HIS A 168 -18.29 -35.13 0.64
CA HIS A 168 -19.04 -36.38 0.51
C HIS A 168 -19.65 -36.52 -0.90
N PRO A 169 -19.49 -37.67 -1.57
CA PRO A 169 -20.01 -37.90 -2.92
C PRO A 169 -21.54 -38.07 -3.00
N GLY A 170 -22.25 -38.11 -1.87
CA GLY A 170 -23.71 -38.30 -1.81
C GLY A 170 -24.50 -37.05 -1.42
N GLU A 171 -23.83 -35.97 -1.01
CA GLU A 171 -24.47 -34.75 -0.53
C GLU A 171 -24.14 -33.58 -1.47
N LYS A 172 -25.13 -32.70 -1.68
CA LYS A 172 -24.88 -31.46 -2.42
C LYS A 172 -24.06 -30.53 -1.54
N HIS A 173 -22.81 -30.31 -1.93
CA HIS A 173 -21.94 -29.36 -1.26
C HIS A 173 -22.33 -27.93 -1.66
N GLU A 174 -22.36 -27.00 -0.72
CA GLU A 174 -22.78 -25.59 -0.97
C GLU A 174 -21.95 -24.93 -2.10
N VAL A 175 -20.66 -25.24 -2.16
CA VAL A 175 -19.72 -24.67 -3.15
C VAL A 175 -19.57 -25.54 -4.41
N PHE A 176 -19.66 -26.87 -4.30
CA PHE A 176 -19.31 -27.79 -5.40
C PHE A 176 -20.54 -28.45 -6.05
N GLY A 177 -21.72 -28.33 -5.45
CA GLY A 177 -22.93 -29.01 -5.88
C GLY A 177 -22.80 -30.52 -5.74
N ASP A 178 -23.18 -31.25 -6.79
CA ASP A 178 -23.03 -32.71 -6.85
C ASP A 178 -21.57 -33.08 -7.16
N VAL A 179 -20.82 -33.41 -6.11
CA VAL A 179 -19.39 -33.74 -6.19
C VAL A 179 -19.18 -34.99 -7.05
N LYS A 180 -20.09 -35.97 -6.99
CA LYS A 180 -19.94 -37.20 -7.76
C LYS A 180 -19.96 -36.88 -9.25
N LYS A 181 -20.99 -36.14 -9.67
CA LYS A 181 -21.13 -35.67 -11.06
C LYS A 181 -19.97 -34.77 -11.48
N LEU A 182 -19.54 -33.86 -10.60
CA LEU A 182 -18.42 -32.95 -10.84
C LEU A 182 -17.13 -33.72 -11.17
N VAL A 183 -16.77 -34.72 -10.35
CA VAL A 183 -15.52 -35.47 -10.52
C VAL A 183 -15.60 -36.45 -11.69
N THR A 184 -16.71 -37.16 -11.88
CA THR A 184 -16.80 -38.21 -12.91
C THR A 184 -17.18 -37.70 -14.29
N GLU A 185 -17.90 -36.59 -14.40
CA GLU A 185 -18.33 -36.03 -15.69
C GLU A 185 -17.65 -34.71 -16.01
N GLU A 186 -17.70 -33.73 -15.10
CA GLU A 186 -17.24 -32.37 -15.41
C GLU A 186 -15.71 -32.31 -15.55
N PHE A 187 -14.97 -32.85 -14.58
CA PHE A 187 -13.50 -32.89 -14.61
C PHE A 187 -12.94 -33.84 -15.68
N VAL A 188 -13.64 -34.92 -16.01
CA VAL A 188 -13.23 -35.85 -17.08
C VAL A 188 -13.44 -35.24 -18.47
N ARG A 189 -14.47 -34.42 -18.64
CA ARG A 189 -14.78 -33.74 -19.91
C ARG A 189 -13.93 -32.49 -20.13
N GLN A 190 -13.37 -31.91 -19.08
CA GLN A 190 -12.38 -30.83 -19.19
C GLN A 190 -11.09 -31.41 -19.76
N LYS A 191 -10.61 -30.84 -20.88
CA LYS A 191 -9.42 -31.27 -21.60
C LYS A 191 -8.32 -30.24 -21.47
#